data_AF-A0AA43TW68-F1
#
_entry.id   AF-A0AA43TW68-F1
#
_cell.length_a   1.000
_cell.length_b   1.000
_cell.length_c   1.000
_cell.angle_alpha   90.00
_cell.angle_beta   90.00
_cell.angle_gamma   90.00
#
_symmetry.space_group_name_H-M   'P 1'
#
loop_
_entity.id
_entity.type
_entity.pdbx_description
1 polymer ?
#
loop_
_entity_poly.entity_id
_entity_poly.type
_entity_poly.pdbx_seq_one_letter_code
_entity_poly.pdbx_strand_id
1 'polypeptide(L)'
;MLSKTRIETFNRDNLWQQLLKEKALLETLKSNVEGKNHLNSLKDKINTKLNELFPNNELTKQGQANNHDLELTLNELADSIKQFKEEFETINKLANEYNALEIKVDRFLELLSQRDIYKKLKEKLEVKKDEAENYVKDYSGLRAALEILLGAYEEVSKQKYYLDNSTYSYETRLEEANIMVNHLIEPKYSDIKEELKNKIEKIINEVSDALAEAKTAEFWNQKASALYNARLHAQNARNKIDNLISEARYKYEAVKQNVNDYIQKQLNRPEYSRIKNELQSKIDKIEAEVISSAATRELLLQKAAELNQWLLSAETERALTSYKPGN
;
A
#
# COMPACT_ATOMS: atom_id res chain seq x y z
N MET A 1 -83.19 29.04 2.08
CA MET A 1 -82.60 27.78 2.58
C MET A 1 -82.60 26.76 1.47
N LEU A 2 -81.47 26.11 1.18
CA LEU A 2 -81.45 24.97 0.25
C LEU A 2 -82.25 23.83 0.88
N SER A 3 -83.03 23.09 0.09
CA SER A 3 -83.67 21.86 0.58
C SER A 3 -82.60 20.84 0.97
N LYS A 4 -82.89 19.97 1.96
CA LYS A 4 -81.97 18.92 2.44
C LYS A 4 -81.36 18.10 1.29
N THR A 5 -82.19 17.76 0.30
CA THR A 5 -81.79 17.05 -0.93
C THR A 5 -80.75 17.82 -1.77
N ARG A 6 -80.85 19.15 -1.83
CA ARG A 6 -79.93 20.00 -2.59
C ARG A 6 -78.57 20.13 -1.89
N ILE A 7 -78.54 20.09 -0.55
CA ILE A 7 -77.31 20.05 0.26
C ILE A 7 -76.62 18.69 0.10
N GLU A 8 -77.37 17.59 0.18
CA GLU A 8 -76.84 16.23 -0.01
C GLU A 8 -76.22 16.04 -1.40
N THR A 9 -76.88 16.56 -2.44
CA THR A 9 -76.39 16.55 -3.82
C THR A 9 -75.11 17.36 -3.99
N PHE A 10 -75.06 18.58 -3.45
CA PHE A 10 -73.88 19.44 -3.52
C PHE A 10 -72.67 18.81 -2.81
N ASN A 11 -72.88 18.22 -1.63
CA ASN A 11 -71.81 17.52 -0.90
C ASN A 11 -71.29 16.31 -1.67
N ARG A 12 -72.19 15.54 -2.29
CA ARG A 12 -71.82 14.41 -3.15
C ARG A 12 -70.94 14.86 -4.31
N ASP A 13 -71.33 15.94 -4.99
CA ASP A 13 -70.58 16.48 -6.14
C ASP A 13 -69.19 16.97 -5.71
N ASN A 14 -69.05 17.56 -4.52
CA ASN A 14 -67.76 17.98 -3.99
C ASN A 14 -66.85 16.77 -3.64
N LEU A 15 -67.38 15.78 -2.91
CA LEU A 15 -66.65 14.55 -2.59
C LEU A 15 -66.20 13.82 -3.85
N TRP A 16 -67.04 13.83 -4.88
CA TRP A 16 -66.72 13.28 -6.20
C TRP A 16 -65.54 13.99 -6.86
N GLN A 17 -65.52 15.32 -6.87
CA GLN A 17 -64.39 16.08 -7.41
C GLN A 17 -63.10 15.81 -6.64
N GLN A 18 -63.17 15.57 -5.33
CA GLN A 18 -62.01 15.18 -4.54
C GLN A 18 -61.51 13.78 -4.90
N LEU A 19 -62.42 12.81 -5.07
CA LEU A 19 -62.07 11.46 -5.51
C LEU A 19 -61.36 11.46 -6.87
N LEU A 20 -61.82 12.27 -7.82
CA LEU A 20 -61.17 12.43 -9.13
C LEU A 20 -59.76 13.03 -9.02
N LYS A 21 -59.54 13.97 -8.09
CA LYS A 21 -58.20 14.53 -7.82
C LYS A 21 -57.27 13.47 -7.24
N GLU A 22 -57.73 12.68 -6.28
CA GLU A 22 -56.94 11.58 -5.71
C GLU A 22 -56.62 10.50 -6.75
N LYS A 23 -57.57 10.16 -7.63
CA LYS A 23 -57.33 9.27 -8.78
C LYS A 23 -56.18 9.79 -9.65
N ALA A 24 -56.18 11.08 -10.00
CA ALA A 24 -55.12 11.68 -10.81
C ALA A 24 -53.73 11.60 -10.12
N LEU A 25 -53.68 11.73 -8.79
CA LEU A 25 -52.45 11.52 -8.02
C LEU A 25 -51.99 10.07 -8.08
N LEU A 26 -52.90 9.10 -7.97
CA LEU A 26 -52.58 7.68 -8.09
C LEU A 26 -52.09 7.30 -9.50
N GLU A 27 -52.70 7.87 -10.54
CA GLU A 27 -52.24 7.72 -11.94
C GLU A 27 -50.85 8.33 -12.15
N THR A 28 -50.57 9.48 -11.51
CA THR A 28 -49.22 10.08 -11.53
C THR A 28 -48.19 9.16 -10.89
N LEU A 29 -48.50 8.56 -9.74
CA LEU A 29 -47.64 7.57 -9.09
C LEU A 29 -47.41 6.34 -9.97
N LYS A 30 -48.47 5.84 -10.63
CA LYS A 30 -48.36 4.75 -11.60
C LYS A 30 -47.36 5.10 -12.71
N SER A 31 -47.46 6.29 -13.28
CA SER A 31 -46.51 6.74 -14.30
C SER A 31 -45.07 6.82 -13.77
N ASN A 32 -44.86 7.16 -12.50
CA ASN A 32 -43.53 7.27 -11.90
C ASN A 32 -42.85 5.92 -11.64
N VAL A 33 -43.64 4.84 -11.50
CA VAL A 33 -43.15 3.46 -11.30
C VAL A 33 -43.08 2.66 -12.60
N GLU A 34 -43.71 3.14 -13.66
CA GLU A 34 -43.77 2.44 -14.95
C GLU A 34 -42.37 2.24 -15.56
N GLY A 35 -42.11 1.03 -16.08
CA GLY A 35 -40.82 0.66 -16.69
C GLY A 35 -39.65 0.48 -15.72
N LYS A 36 -39.85 0.62 -14.40
CA LYS A 36 -38.80 0.47 -13.39
C LYS A 36 -38.95 -0.85 -12.65
N ASN A 37 -38.13 -1.84 -13.02
CA ASN A 37 -38.22 -3.21 -12.48
C ASN A 37 -38.24 -3.26 -10.94
N HIS A 38 -37.36 -2.50 -10.28
CA HIS A 38 -37.27 -2.43 -8.82
C HIS A 38 -38.53 -1.87 -8.12
N LEU A 39 -39.48 -1.29 -8.88
CA LEU A 39 -40.77 -0.79 -8.39
C LEU A 39 -41.96 -1.67 -8.82
N ASN A 40 -41.75 -2.85 -9.42
CA ASN A 40 -42.83 -3.71 -9.91
C ASN A 40 -43.84 -4.08 -8.81
N SER A 41 -43.39 -4.37 -7.59
CA SER A 41 -44.30 -4.65 -6.46
C SER A 41 -45.20 -3.46 -6.13
N LEU A 42 -44.65 -2.23 -6.12
CA LEU A 42 -45.42 -1.02 -5.91
C LEU A 42 -46.38 -0.73 -7.08
N LYS A 43 -45.94 -1.00 -8.32
CA LYS A 43 -46.77 -0.94 -9.52
C LYS A 43 -47.98 -1.87 -9.41
N ASP A 44 -47.78 -3.11 -8.95
CA ASP A 44 -48.87 -4.07 -8.77
C ASP A 44 -49.86 -3.64 -7.68
N LYS A 45 -49.38 -3.07 -6.57
CA LYS A 45 -50.23 -2.47 -5.53
C LYS A 45 -51.07 -1.30 -6.07
N ILE A 46 -50.43 -0.39 -6.82
CA ILE A 46 -51.10 0.76 -7.44
C ILE A 46 -52.16 0.29 -8.47
N ASN A 47 -51.82 -0.69 -9.31
CA ASN A 47 -52.74 -1.25 -10.30
C ASN A 47 -53.93 -1.95 -9.65
N THR A 48 -53.69 -2.72 -8.58
CA THR A 48 -54.75 -3.35 -7.79
C THR A 48 -55.70 -2.29 -7.24
N LYS A 49 -55.18 -1.23 -6.61
CA LYS A 49 -56.01 -0.16 -6.04
C LYS A 49 -56.80 0.61 -7.10
N LEU A 50 -56.20 0.87 -8.27
CA LEU A 50 -56.90 1.48 -9.41
C LEU A 50 -58.04 0.59 -9.93
N ASN A 51 -57.81 -0.71 -10.07
CA ASN A 51 -58.82 -1.65 -10.57
C ASN A 51 -59.94 -1.92 -9.56
N GLU A 52 -59.66 -1.89 -8.26
CA GLU A 52 -60.66 -2.00 -7.19
C GLU A 52 -61.65 -0.82 -7.22
N LEU A 53 -61.14 0.41 -7.33
CA LEU A 53 -61.94 1.62 -7.25
C LEU A 53 -62.51 2.09 -8.60
N PHE A 54 -61.86 1.74 -9.71
CA PHE A 54 -62.17 2.21 -11.07
C PHE A 54 -62.02 1.11 -12.14
N PRO A 55 -62.75 -0.02 -12.06
CA PRO A 55 -62.66 -1.09 -13.06
C PRO A 55 -63.07 -0.59 -14.45
N ASN A 56 -62.35 -1.06 -15.48
CA ASN A 56 -62.48 -0.60 -16.88
C ASN A 56 -62.21 0.90 -17.10
N ASN A 57 -61.53 1.58 -16.18
CA ASN A 57 -61.45 3.05 -16.12
C ASN A 57 -62.82 3.72 -16.01
N GLU A 58 -63.88 2.93 -15.80
CA GLU A 58 -65.24 3.38 -15.58
C GLU A 58 -65.50 3.42 -14.08
N LEU A 59 -66.26 4.41 -13.67
CA LEU A 59 -66.67 4.53 -12.29
C LEU A 59 -67.71 3.47 -11.98
N THR A 60 -67.43 2.59 -11.02
CA THR A 60 -68.42 1.63 -10.55
C THR A 60 -69.61 2.35 -9.93
N LYS A 61 -70.73 1.63 -9.85
CA LYS A 61 -71.91 2.04 -9.10
C LYS A 61 -71.65 2.33 -7.61
N GLN A 62 -70.45 2.10 -7.05
CA GLN A 62 -70.07 2.64 -5.73
C GLN A 62 -69.97 4.16 -5.72
N GLY A 63 -69.71 4.79 -6.87
CA GLY A 63 -69.93 6.23 -7.09
C GLY A 63 -71.40 6.69 -6.95
N GLN A 64 -72.34 5.75 -6.82
CA GLN A 64 -73.76 6.01 -6.57
C GLN A 64 -74.14 5.85 -5.09
N ALA A 65 -73.20 5.49 -4.21
CA ALA A 65 -73.44 5.35 -2.79
C ALA A 65 -73.59 6.71 -2.09
N ASN A 66 -74.15 6.70 -0.88
CA ASN A 66 -74.43 7.92 -0.11
C ASN A 66 -73.12 8.70 0.22
N ASN A 67 -73.25 9.92 0.74
CA ASN A 67 -72.09 10.77 1.07
C ASN A 67 -71.10 10.12 2.05
N HIS A 68 -71.57 9.24 2.94
CA HIS A 68 -70.74 8.56 3.93
C HIS A 68 -69.81 7.53 3.28
N ASP A 69 -70.32 6.72 2.36
CA ASP A 69 -69.53 5.70 1.67
C ASP A 69 -68.47 6.33 0.74
N LEU A 70 -68.79 7.48 0.14
CA LEU A 70 -67.84 8.28 -0.66
C LEU A 70 -66.73 8.89 0.21
N GLU A 71 -67.07 9.38 1.39
CA GLU A 71 -66.10 9.91 2.35
C GLU A 71 -65.15 8.83 2.85
N LEU A 72 -65.66 7.63 3.17
CA LEU A 72 -64.82 6.47 3.53
C LEU A 72 -63.88 6.08 2.39
N THR A 73 -64.40 5.96 1.17
CA THR A 73 -63.60 5.63 -0.02
C THR A 73 -62.49 6.65 -0.27
N LEU A 74 -62.80 7.94 -0.12
CA LEU A 74 -61.83 9.02 -0.29
C LEU A 74 -60.72 8.93 0.76
N ASN A 75 -61.07 8.70 2.02
CA ASN A 75 -60.10 8.57 3.11
C ASN A 75 -59.18 7.35 2.89
N GLU A 76 -59.75 6.19 2.54
CA GLU A 76 -58.97 4.98 2.23
C GLU A 76 -58.02 5.17 1.04
N LEU A 77 -58.47 5.87 -0.01
CA LEU A 77 -57.64 6.18 -1.18
C LEU A 77 -56.52 7.15 -0.81
N ALA A 78 -56.81 8.21 -0.06
CA ALA A 78 -55.82 9.18 0.39
C ALA A 78 -54.73 8.51 1.26
N ASP A 79 -55.13 7.63 2.19
CA ASP A 79 -54.21 6.85 3.01
C ASP A 79 -53.34 5.91 2.16
N SER A 80 -53.93 5.24 1.18
CA SER A 80 -53.19 4.36 0.25
C SER A 80 -52.18 5.14 -0.58
N ILE A 81 -52.57 6.30 -1.12
CA ILE A 81 -51.68 7.20 -1.89
C ILE A 81 -50.50 7.66 -1.03
N LYS A 82 -50.76 8.00 0.24
CA LYS A 82 -49.70 8.37 1.19
C LYS A 82 -48.72 7.21 1.39
N GLN A 83 -49.20 6.01 1.66
CA GLN A 83 -48.35 4.82 1.82
C GLN A 83 -47.54 4.52 0.54
N PHE A 84 -48.15 4.60 -0.64
CA PHE A 84 -47.46 4.38 -1.91
C PHE A 84 -46.38 5.44 -2.19
N LYS A 85 -46.59 6.70 -1.79
CA LYS A 85 -45.56 7.75 -1.87
C LYS A 85 -44.38 7.44 -0.96
N GLU A 86 -44.62 7.08 0.30
CA GLU A 86 -43.58 6.73 1.26
C GLU A 86 -42.76 5.51 0.79
N GLU A 87 -43.44 4.48 0.27
CA GLU A 87 -42.78 3.30 -0.32
C GLU A 87 -41.96 3.67 -1.57
N PHE A 88 -42.52 4.50 -2.47
CA PHE A 88 -41.80 5.00 -3.65
C PHE A 88 -40.52 5.74 -3.27
N GLU A 89 -40.60 6.69 -2.34
CA GLU A 89 -39.45 7.48 -1.89
C GLU A 89 -38.36 6.59 -1.30
N THR A 90 -38.74 5.60 -0.49
CA THR A 90 -37.82 4.63 0.13
C THR A 90 -37.10 3.79 -0.92
N ILE A 91 -37.84 3.20 -1.85
CA ILE A 91 -37.25 2.35 -2.90
C ILE A 91 -36.37 3.20 -3.84
N ASN A 92 -36.83 4.38 -4.23
CA ASN A 92 -36.11 5.26 -5.15
C ASN A 92 -34.81 5.80 -4.51
N LYS A 93 -34.81 6.08 -3.21
CA LYS A 93 -33.58 6.44 -2.47
C LYS A 93 -32.57 5.31 -2.55
N LEU A 94 -32.99 4.07 -2.27
CA LEU A 94 -32.11 2.90 -2.33
C LEU A 94 -31.56 2.68 -3.75
N ALA A 95 -32.39 2.90 -4.79
CA ALA A 95 -31.96 2.77 -6.18
C ALA A 95 -30.89 3.80 -6.53
N ASN A 96 -31.05 5.04 -6.07
CA ASN A 96 -30.05 6.08 -6.26
C ASN A 96 -28.73 5.77 -5.53
N GLU A 97 -28.79 5.20 -4.32
CA GLU A 97 -27.60 4.77 -3.58
C GLU A 97 -26.84 3.66 -4.32
N TYR A 98 -27.57 2.66 -4.84
CA TYR A 98 -26.99 1.60 -5.65
C TYR A 98 -26.32 2.15 -6.92
N ASN A 99 -27.02 2.97 -7.70
CA ASN A 99 -26.46 3.56 -8.93
C ASN A 99 -25.22 4.42 -8.63
N ALA A 100 -25.22 5.18 -7.54
CA ALA A 100 -24.07 5.98 -7.13
C ALA A 100 -22.87 5.10 -6.75
N LEU A 101 -23.11 3.94 -6.12
CA LEU A 101 -22.07 2.97 -5.81
C LEU A 101 -21.56 2.27 -7.07
N GLU A 102 -22.43 1.88 -8.00
CA GLU A 102 -22.06 1.28 -9.28
C GLU A 102 -21.08 2.16 -10.05
N ILE A 103 -21.38 3.46 -10.15
CA ILE A 103 -20.46 4.46 -10.75
C ILE A 103 -19.10 4.50 -10.04
N LYS A 104 -19.07 4.39 -8.70
CA LYS A 104 -17.81 4.35 -7.95
C LYS A 104 -17.04 3.06 -8.23
N VAL A 105 -17.73 1.93 -8.33
CA VAL A 105 -17.13 0.64 -8.66
C VAL A 105 -16.54 0.66 -10.07
N ASP A 106 -17.24 1.22 -11.06
CA ASP A 106 -16.74 1.32 -12.43
C ASP A 106 -15.44 2.13 -12.51
N ARG A 107 -15.42 3.31 -11.87
CA ARG A 107 -14.20 4.11 -11.74
C ARG A 107 -13.08 3.35 -11.04
N PHE A 108 -13.42 2.53 -10.04
CA PHE A 108 -12.43 1.75 -9.32
C PHE A 108 -11.89 0.60 -10.16
N LEU A 109 -12.71 -0.06 -10.96
CA LEU A 109 -12.29 -1.08 -11.94
C LEU A 109 -11.35 -0.48 -13.00
N GLU A 110 -11.62 0.73 -13.48
CA GLU A 110 -10.72 1.47 -14.37
C GLU A 110 -9.35 1.71 -13.70
N LEU A 111 -9.34 2.17 -12.45
CA LEU A 111 -8.11 2.36 -11.67
C LEU A 111 -7.32 1.06 -11.49
N LEU A 112 -8.00 -0.04 -11.16
CA LEU A 112 -7.37 -1.36 -11.01
C LEU A 112 -6.82 -1.87 -12.35
N SER A 113 -7.36 -1.44 -13.49
CA SER A 113 -6.87 -1.83 -14.82
C SER A 113 -5.54 -1.19 -15.20
N GLN A 114 -5.08 -0.17 -14.48
CA GLN A 114 -3.88 0.59 -14.84
C GLN A 114 -2.58 -0.15 -14.52
N ARG A 115 -2.60 -1.16 -13.65
CA ARG A 115 -1.40 -1.90 -13.25
C ARG A 115 -1.71 -3.39 -13.10
N ASP A 116 -0.85 -4.23 -13.67
CA ASP A 116 -1.00 -5.69 -13.63
C ASP A 116 -1.02 -6.26 -12.20
N ILE A 117 -0.38 -5.57 -11.24
CA ILE A 117 -0.39 -5.97 -9.83
C ILE A 117 -1.80 -6.07 -9.26
N TYR A 118 -2.78 -5.34 -9.81
CA TYR A 118 -4.16 -5.34 -9.35
C TYR A 118 -5.07 -6.33 -10.08
N LYS A 119 -4.56 -7.13 -11.04
CA LYS A 119 -5.39 -8.00 -11.88
C LYS A 119 -6.36 -8.88 -11.10
N LYS A 120 -5.88 -9.59 -10.07
CA LYS A 120 -6.74 -10.44 -9.20
C LYS A 120 -7.79 -9.62 -8.42
N LEU A 121 -7.45 -8.39 -8.01
CA LEU A 121 -8.38 -7.50 -7.31
C LEU A 121 -9.49 -7.02 -8.25
N LYS A 122 -9.14 -6.71 -9.49
CA LYS A 122 -10.08 -6.34 -10.55
C LYS A 122 -11.04 -7.50 -10.83
N GLU A 123 -10.51 -8.69 -11.12
CA GLU A 123 -11.31 -9.90 -11.40
C GLU A 123 -12.29 -10.20 -10.25
N LYS A 124 -11.84 -10.08 -9.00
CA LYS A 124 -12.69 -10.27 -7.82
C LYS A 124 -13.84 -9.26 -7.75
N LEU A 125 -13.58 -7.99 -8.07
CA LEU A 125 -14.59 -6.94 -8.04
C LEU A 125 -15.58 -7.08 -9.21
N GLU A 126 -15.12 -7.45 -10.40
CA GLU A 126 -15.97 -7.73 -11.57
C GLU A 126 -16.97 -8.86 -11.27
N VAL A 127 -16.49 -9.98 -10.72
CA VAL A 127 -17.37 -11.10 -10.33
C VAL A 127 -18.45 -10.65 -9.33
N LYS A 128 -18.09 -9.79 -8.36
CA LYS A 128 -19.04 -9.28 -7.37
C LYS A 128 -20.01 -8.25 -7.94
N LYS A 129 -19.59 -7.47 -8.94
CA LYS A 129 -20.47 -6.59 -9.69
C LYS A 129 -21.52 -7.40 -10.45
N ASP A 130 -21.10 -8.41 -11.21
CA ASP A 130 -22.00 -9.30 -11.94
C ASP A 130 -22.96 -10.06 -11.00
N GLU A 131 -22.47 -10.51 -9.84
CA GLU A 131 -23.30 -11.12 -8.80
C GLU A 131 -24.38 -10.15 -8.32
N ALA A 132 -24.04 -8.90 -8.02
CA ALA A 132 -24.99 -7.90 -7.54
C ALA A 132 -26.07 -7.56 -8.59
N GLU A 133 -25.70 -7.45 -9.87
CA GLU A 133 -26.63 -7.15 -10.97
C GLU A 133 -27.77 -8.18 -11.07
N ASN A 134 -27.50 -9.46 -10.76
CA ASN A 134 -28.50 -10.52 -10.80
C ASN A 134 -29.64 -10.36 -9.78
N TYR A 135 -29.45 -9.54 -8.74
CA TYR A 135 -30.43 -9.28 -7.69
C TYR A 135 -31.29 -8.04 -7.94
N VAL A 136 -30.98 -7.18 -8.93
CA VAL A 136 -31.67 -5.88 -9.14
C VAL A 136 -33.05 -6.06 -9.82
N LYS A 137 -33.98 -6.70 -9.11
CA LYS A 137 -35.32 -7.05 -9.63
C LYS A 137 -36.47 -6.46 -8.81
N ASP A 138 -36.30 -6.34 -7.51
CA ASP A 138 -37.28 -5.79 -6.57
C ASP A 138 -36.56 -5.06 -5.42
N TYR A 139 -37.30 -4.51 -4.46
CA TYR A 139 -36.72 -3.81 -3.31
C TYR A 139 -35.75 -4.67 -2.49
N SER A 140 -36.12 -5.91 -2.17
CA SER A 140 -35.26 -6.82 -1.39
C SER A 140 -33.99 -7.17 -2.14
N GLY A 141 -34.09 -7.44 -3.43
CA GLY A 141 -32.96 -7.74 -4.29
C GLY A 141 -32.05 -6.53 -4.51
N LEU A 142 -32.61 -5.33 -4.67
CA LEU A 142 -31.84 -4.09 -4.74
C LEU A 142 -31.03 -3.84 -3.46
N ARG A 143 -31.63 -4.12 -2.30
CA ARG A 143 -30.92 -4.03 -1.01
C ARG A 143 -29.77 -5.04 -0.94
N ALA A 144 -30.02 -6.29 -1.32
CA ALA A 144 -28.99 -7.32 -1.35
C ALA A 144 -27.85 -6.96 -2.33
N ALA A 145 -28.19 -6.46 -3.52
CA ALA A 145 -27.23 -6.00 -4.52
C ALA A 145 -26.33 -4.88 -3.96
N LEU A 146 -26.91 -3.90 -3.28
CA LEU A 146 -26.17 -2.83 -2.62
C LEU A 146 -25.20 -3.36 -1.56
N GLU A 147 -25.65 -4.26 -0.69
CA GLU A 147 -24.83 -4.84 0.38
C GLU A 147 -23.65 -5.66 -0.19
N ILE A 148 -23.90 -6.49 -1.22
CA ILE A 148 -22.86 -7.27 -1.92
C ILE A 148 -21.82 -6.35 -2.53
N LEU A 149 -22.26 -5.35 -3.29
CA LEU A 149 -21.37 -4.47 -4.04
C LEU A 149 -20.57 -3.56 -3.11
N LEU A 150 -21.19 -3.08 -2.02
CA LEU A 150 -20.52 -2.22 -1.04
C LEU A 150 -19.44 -3.00 -0.30
N GLY A 151 -19.76 -4.20 0.19
CA GLY A 151 -18.80 -5.06 0.87
C GLY A 151 -17.62 -5.43 -0.03
N ALA A 152 -17.87 -5.76 -1.29
CA ALA A 152 -16.83 -6.04 -2.27
C ALA A 152 -15.94 -4.81 -2.54
N TYR A 153 -16.54 -3.64 -2.73
CA TYR A 153 -15.81 -2.39 -2.94
C TYR A 153 -14.89 -2.06 -1.76
N GLU A 154 -15.39 -2.15 -0.52
CA GLU A 154 -14.60 -1.87 0.69
C GLU A 154 -13.47 -2.87 0.88
N GLU A 155 -13.75 -4.16 0.68
CA GLU A 155 -12.74 -5.21 0.82
C GLU A 155 -11.61 -5.04 -0.21
N VAL A 156 -11.97 -4.83 -1.48
CA VAL A 156 -10.99 -4.66 -2.56
C VAL A 156 -10.21 -3.36 -2.39
N SER A 157 -10.86 -2.28 -1.94
CA SER A 157 -10.18 -1.02 -1.60
C SER A 157 -9.12 -1.21 -0.52
N LYS A 158 -9.45 -1.95 0.54
CA LYS A 158 -8.52 -2.28 1.62
C LYS A 158 -7.36 -3.15 1.13
N GLN A 159 -7.64 -4.16 0.32
CA GLN A 159 -6.60 -5.03 -0.24
C GLN A 159 -5.65 -4.24 -1.18
N LYS A 160 -6.19 -3.34 -2.00
CA LYS A 160 -5.39 -2.44 -2.84
C LYS A 160 -4.45 -1.58 -2.00
N TYR A 161 -4.96 -0.97 -0.92
CA TYR A 161 -4.14 -0.16 -0.02
C TYR A 161 -2.96 -0.92 0.57
N TYR A 162 -3.17 -2.17 1.01
CA TYR A 162 -2.05 -3.00 1.50
C TYR A 162 -1.07 -3.36 0.41
N LEU A 163 -1.57 -3.65 -0.79
CA LEU A 163 -0.72 -3.97 -1.93
C LEU A 163 0.18 -2.77 -2.28
N ASP A 164 -0.39 -1.57 -2.38
CA ASP A 164 0.35 -0.33 -2.65
C ASP A 164 1.49 -0.10 -1.65
N ASN A 165 1.20 -0.21 -0.36
CA ASN A 165 2.20 -0.02 0.68
C ASN A 165 3.31 -1.08 0.62
N SER A 166 2.94 -2.34 0.37
CA SER A 166 3.91 -3.43 0.29
C SER A 166 4.81 -3.33 -0.95
N THR A 167 4.25 -2.93 -2.11
CA THR A 167 5.02 -2.69 -3.35
C THR A 167 5.95 -1.49 -3.17
N TYR A 168 5.45 -0.38 -2.60
CA TYR A 168 6.27 0.79 -2.29
C TYR A 168 7.44 0.45 -1.34
N SER A 169 7.17 -0.35 -0.30
CA SER A 169 8.20 -0.83 0.63
C SER A 169 9.26 -1.65 -0.11
N TYR A 170 8.86 -2.58 -0.99
CA TYR A 170 9.79 -3.33 -1.82
C TYR A 170 10.66 -2.41 -2.70
N GLU A 171 10.05 -1.48 -3.44
CA GLU A 171 10.75 -0.55 -4.33
C GLU A 171 11.77 0.30 -3.55
N THR A 172 11.38 0.82 -2.39
CA THR A 172 12.25 1.61 -1.51
C THR A 172 13.44 0.77 -1.02
N ARG A 173 13.20 -0.48 -0.55
CA ARG A 173 14.28 -1.35 -0.06
C ARG A 173 15.22 -1.79 -1.18
N LEU A 174 14.70 -1.93 -2.40
CA LEU A 174 15.51 -2.24 -3.57
C LEU A 174 16.45 -1.08 -3.88
N GLU A 175 15.95 0.15 -3.87
CA GLU A 175 16.77 1.36 -4.04
C GLU A 175 17.85 1.47 -2.95
N GLU A 176 17.49 1.32 -1.67
CA GLU A 176 18.45 1.36 -0.56
C GLU A 176 19.55 0.29 -0.69
N ALA A 177 19.19 -0.93 -1.14
CA ALA A 177 20.15 -1.99 -1.37
C ALA A 177 21.11 -1.66 -2.53
N ASN A 178 20.60 -1.08 -3.62
CA ASN A 178 21.42 -0.63 -4.74
C ASN A 178 22.35 0.54 -4.38
N ILE A 179 21.89 1.48 -3.55
CA ILE A 179 22.74 2.55 -3.00
C ILE A 179 23.89 1.95 -2.19
N MET A 180 23.63 0.91 -1.38
CA MET A 180 24.67 0.22 -0.63
C MET A 180 25.70 -0.45 -1.54
N VAL A 181 25.30 -1.05 -2.67
CA VAL A 181 26.24 -1.59 -3.68
C VAL A 181 27.19 -0.51 -4.20
N ASN A 182 26.70 0.72 -4.39
CA ASN A 182 27.51 1.85 -4.85
C ASN A 182 28.50 2.32 -3.77
N HIS A 183 28.14 2.24 -2.49
CA HIS A 183 29.04 2.54 -1.37
C HIS A 183 30.16 1.50 -1.18
N LEU A 184 30.07 0.33 -1.82
CA LEU A 184 31.06 -0.75 -1.75
C LEU A 184 32.05 -0.71 -2.93
N ILE A 185 32.33 0.47 -3.49
CA ILE A 185 33.17 0.63 -4.69
C ILE A 185 34.65 0.33 -4.45
N GLU A 186 35.14 0.53 -3.22
CA GLU A 186 36.56 0.29 -2.91
C GLU A 186 36.92 -1.20 -3.06
N PRO A 187 38.10 -1.54 -3.61
CA PRO A 187 38.50 -2.93 -3.86
C PRO A 187 38.44 -3.83 -2.61
N LYS A 188 38.70 -3.27 -1.42
CA LYS A 188 38.65 -3.99 -0.14
C LYS A 188 37.25 -4.52 0.22
N TYR A 189 36.20 -4.12 -0.51
CA TYR A 189 34.83 -4.59 -0.32
C TYR A 189 34.30 -5.40 -1.51
N SER A 190 35.14 -5.84 -2.46
CA SER A 190 34.73 -6.54 -3.68
C SER A 190 33.77 -7.69 -3.41
N ASP A 191 34.10 -8.53 -2.44
CA ASP A 191 33.35 -9.76 -2.15
C ASP A 191 31.97 -9.43 -1.58
N ILE A 192 31.90 -8.42 -0.69
CA ILE A 192 30.63 -7.94 -0.12
C ILE A 192 29.75 -7.35 -1.22
N LYS A 193 30.35 -6.58 -2.14
CA LYS A 193 29.64 -5.97 -3.27
C LYS A 193 29.04 -7.04 -4.18
N GLU A 194 29.82 -8.05 -4.54
CA GLU A 194 29.38 -9.14 -5.40
C GLU A 194 28.30 -9.99 -4.73
N GLU A 195 28.48 -10.34 -3.45
CA GLU A 195 27.47 -11.06 -2.68
C GLU A 195 26.13 -10.31 -2.62
N LEU A 196 26.17 -8.99 -2.35
CA LEU A 196 24.98 -8.16 -2.31
C LEU A 196 24.30 -8.06 -3.68
N LYS A 197 25.07 -7.85 -4.76
CA LYS A 197 24.53 -7.83 -6.12
C LYS A 197 23.81 -9.14 -6.47
N ASN A 198 24.44 -10.28 -6.21
CA ASN A 198 23.85 -11.59 -6.48
C ASN A 198 22.54 -11.81 -5.69
N LYS A 199 22.48 -11.35 -4.43
CA LYS A 199 21.25 -11.39 -3.62
C LYS A 199 20.15 -10.50 -4.19
N ILE A 200 20.48 -9.27 -4.62
CA ILE A 200 19.52 -8.36 -5.25
C ILE A 200 18.98 -8.97 -6.54
N GLU A 201 19.85 -9.45 -7.43
CA GLU A 201 19.47 -10.07 -8.70
C GLU A 201 18.56 -11.29 -8.49
N LYS A 202 18.88 -12.15 -7.52
CA LYS A 202 18.02 -13.28 -7.17
C LYS A 202 16.61 -12.81 -6.76
N ILE A 203 16.51 -11.77 -5.94
CA ILE A 203 15.21 -11.23 -5.50
C ILE A 203 14.44 -10.61 -6.68
N ILE A 204 15.12 -9.88 -7.56
CA ILE A 204 14.51 -9.31 -8.78
C ILE A 204 13.98 -10.44 -9.68
N ASN A 205 14.75 -11.51 -9.85
CA ASN A 205 14.33 -12.66 -10.64
C ASN A 205 13.13 -13.35 -10.01
N GLU A 206 13.06 -13.52 -8.69
CA GLU A 206 11.87 -14.08 -8.01
C GLU A 206 10.61 -13.21 -8.15
N VAL A 207 10.78 -11.89 -8.29
CA VAL A 207 9.67 -10.95 -8.59
C VAL A 207 9.25 -11.05 -10.05
N SER A 208 10.22 -11.16 -10.95
CA SER A 208 10.02 -11.26 -12.40
C SER A 208 9.55 -12.65 -12.85
N ASP A 209 9.83 -13.69 -12.06
CA ASP A 209 9.50 -15.07 -12.38
C ASP A 209 7.97 -15.26 -12.34
N ALA A 210 7.49 -15.47 -13.56
CA ALA A 210 6.12 -15.54 -14.00
C ALA A 210 5.48 -16.90 -13.74
N LEU A 211 5.51 -17.39 -12.50
CA LEU A 211 4.34 -18.16 -12.07
C LEU A 211 3.20 -17.15 -12.03
N ALA A 212 2.36 -17.20 -13.07
CA ALA A 212 1.38 -16.21 -13.58
C ALA A 212 0.31 -15.71 -12.59
N GLU A 213 0.51 -15.96 -11.31
CA GLU A 213 -0.33 -15.48 -10.24
C GLU A 213 0.05 -14.07 -9.81
N ALA A 214 -0.94 -13.16 -9.79
CA ALA A 214 -0.74 -11.85 -9.21
C ALA A 214 -0.24 -11.98 -7.76
N LYS A 215 0.82 -11.23 -7.46
CA LYS A 215 1.57 -11.30 -6.19
C LYS A 215 0.78 -10.61 -5.08
N THR A 216 0.74 -11.22 -3.89
CA THR A 216 0.03 -10.70 -2.72
C THR A 216 0.86 -9.66 -1.97
N ALA A 217 0.22 -8.88 -1.09
CA ALA A 217 0.94 -7.95 -0.22
C ALA A 217 1.97 -8.66 0.68
N GLU A 218 1.67 -9.88 1.11
CA GLU A 218 2.60 -10.71 1.89
C GLU A 218 3.85 -11.05 1.09
N PHE A 219 3.72 -11.43 -0.18
CA PHE A 219 4.85 -11.70 -1.06
C PHE A 219 5.77 -10.48 -1.15
N TRP A 220 5.22 -9.28 -1.40
CA TRP A 220 6.01 -8.06 -1.49
C TRP A 220 6.72 -7.71 -0.18
N ASN A 221 6.04 -7.87 0.96
CA ASN A 221 6.65 -7.65 2.28
C ASN A 221 7.80 -8.63 2.56
N GLN A 222 7.68 -9.89 2.14
CA GLN A 222 8.77 -10.87 2.25
C GLN A 222 9.98 -10.43 1.41
N LYS A 223 9.77 -9.98 0.16
CA LYS A 223 10.87 -9.49 -0.70
C LYS A 223 11.52 -8.22 -0.16
N ALA A 224 10.73 -7.26 0.33
CA ALA A 224 11.22 -6.06 0.99
C ALA A 224 12.11 -6.40 2.21
N SER A 225 11.67 -7.37 3.01
CA SER A 225 12.42 -7.84 4.19
C SER A 225 13.73 -8.53 3.82
N ALA A 226 13.73 -9.34 2.74
CA ALA A 226 14.94 -9.97 2.22
C ALA A 226 15.97 -8.94 1.73
N LEU A 227 15.53 -7.90 1.01
CA LEU A 227 16.37 -6.78 0.57
C LEU A 227 16.96 -6.02 1.75
N TYR A 228 16.13 -5.69 2.75
CA TYR A 228 16.58 -5.04 3.98
C TYR A 228 17.66 -5.84 4.70
N ASN A 229 17.45 -7.15 4.87
CA ASN A 229 18.41 -8.03 5.53
C ASN A 229 19.72 -8.17 4.73
N ALA A 230 19.64 -8.27 3.40
CA ALA A 230 20.81 -8.33 2.54
C ALA A 230 21.66 -7.05 2.64
N ARG A 231 21.00 -5.88 2.59
CA ARG A 231 21.64 -4.57 2.78
C ARG A 231 22.31 -4.46 4.16
N LEU A 232 21.60 -4.84 5.22
CA LEU A 232 22.10 -4.78 6.59
C LEU A 232 23.32 -5.70 6.80
N HIS A 233 23.28 -6.91 6.24
CA HIS A 233 24.41 -7.83 6.26
C HIS A 233 25.65 -7.20 5.60
N ALA A 234 25.49 -6.62 4.40
CA ALA A 234 26.58 -5.94 3.70
C ALA A 234 27.13 -4.74 4.48
N GLN A 235 26.26 -3.96 5.13
CA GLN A 235 26.67 -2.84 5.97
C GLN A 235 27.50 -3.30 7.18
N ASN A 236 27.07 -4.36 7.84
CA ASN A 236 27.80 -4.91 8.99
C ASN A 236 29.15 -5.50 8.57
N ALA A 237 29.21 -6.20 7.44
CA ALA A 237 30.45 -6.74 6.89
C ALA A 237 31.45 -5.63 6.54
N ARG A 238 30.98 -4.53 5.92
CA ARG A 238 31.78 -3.34 5.64
C ARG A 238 32.36 -2.75 6.93
N ASN A 239 31.52 -2.51 7.92
CA ASN A 239 31.94 -1.94 9.21
C ASN A 239 32.97 -2.83 9.91
N LYS A 240 32.84 -4.16 9.81
CA LYS A 240 33.82 -5.10 10.35
C LYS A 240 35.19 -4.96 9.68
N ILE A 241 35.23 -4.84 8.34
CA ILE A 241 36.47 -4.60 7.59
C ILE A 241 37.11 -3.28 8.03
N ASP A 242 36.33 -2.21 8.13
CA ASP A 242 36.81 -0.88 8.54
C ASP A 242 37.40 -0.90 9.95
N ASN A 243 36.74 -1.58 10.89
CA ASN A 243 37.24 -1.74 12.25
C ASN A 243 38.57 -2.51 12.28
N LEU A 244 38.66 -3.61 11.55
CA LEU A 244 39.89 -4.42 11.49
C LEU A 244 41.07 -3.64 10.87
N ILE A 245 40.82 -2.82 9.85
CA ILE A 245 41.84 -1.94 9.26
C ILE A 245 42.25 -0.86 10.27
N SER A 246 41.30 -0.27 10.98
CA SER A 246 41.57 0.75 12.01
C SER A 246 42.42 0.20 13.16
N GLU A 247 42.12 -1.01 13.63
CA GLU A 247 42.93 -1.72 14.64
C GLU A 247 44.35 -2.01 14.14
N ALA A 248 44.49 -2.47 12.90
CA ALA A 248 45.81 -2.71 12.30
C ALA A 248 46.61 -1.41 12.15
N ARG A 249 45.94 -0.32 11.79
CA ARG A 249 46.56 1.01 11.70
C ARG A 249 47.05 1.48 13.06
N TYR A 250 46.24 1.32 14.10
CA TYR A 250 46.66 1.64 15.47
C TYR A 250 47.92 0.87 15.88
N LYS A 251 47.99 -0.43 15.59
CA LYS A 251 49.19 -1.25 15.87
C LYS A 251 50.41 -0.77 15.08
N TYR A 252 50.24 -0.48 13.79
CA TYR A 252 51.30 0.06 12.95
C TYR A 252 51.85 1.39 13.50
N GLU A 253 50.98 2.35 13.82
CA GLU A 253 51.39 3.65 14.35
C GLU A 253 52.07 3.53 15.72
N ALA A 254 51.58 2.63 16.59
CA ALA A 254 52.22 2.38 17.88
C ALA A 254 53.64 1.81 17.74
N VAL A 255 53.84 0.85 16.82
CA VAL A 255 55.18 0.31 16.53
C VAL A 255 56.07 1.39 15.93
N LYS A 256 55.59 2.14 14.93
CA LYS A 256 56.33 3.25 14.31
C LYS A 256 56.78 4.27 15.36
N GLN A 257 55.90 4.64 16.29
CA GLN A 257 56.26 5.56 17.38
C GLN A 257 57.33 4.97 18.29
N ASN A 258 57.27 3.68 18.63
CA ASN A 258 58.31 3.01 19.42
C ASN A 258 59.68 3.05 18.71
N VAL A 259 59.72 2.78 17.40
CA VAL A 259 60.96 2.88 16.62
C VAL A 259 61.52 4.31 16.61
N ASN A 260 60.65 5.31 16.41
CA ASN A 260 61.04 6.72 16.45
C ASN A 260 61.59 7.11 17.83
N ASP A 261 60.93 6.68 18.90
CA ASP A 261 61.37 6.90 20.27
C ASP A 261 62.75 6.25 20.53
N TYR A 262 62.98 5.04 20.03
CA TYR A 262 64.27 4.37 20.10
C TYR A 262 65.36 5.16 19.37
N ILE A 263 65.11 5.60 18.13
CA ILE A 263 66.05 6.44 17.38
C ILE A 263 66.45 7.69 18.18
N GLN A 264 65.46 8.39 18.73
CA GLN A 264 65.69 9.66 19.45
C GLN A 264 66.40 9.47 20.79
N LYS A 265 66.03 8.43 21.54
CA LYS A 265 66.50 8.24 22.93
C LYS A 265 67.77 7.38 23.01
N GLN A 266 67.92 6.40 22.13
CA GLN A 266 68.91 5.33 22.25
C GLN A 266 70.02 5.39 21.19
N LEU A 267 69.78 6.05 20.05
CA LEU A 267 70.75 6.19 18.94
C LEU A 267 71.22 7.64 18.72
N ASN A 268 71.13 8.50 19.76
CA ASN A 268 71.45 9.93 19.66
C ASN A 268 72.96 10.25 19.63
N ARG A 269 73.82 9.28 19.91
CA ARG A 269 75.27 9.48 19.95
C ARG A 269 75.93 9.26 18.58
N PRO A 270 77.05 9.95 18.28
CA PRO A 270 77.72 9.87 16.98
C PRO A 270 78.13 8.44 16.57
N GLU A 271 78.55 7.60 17.52
CA GLU A 271 78.97 6.22 17.28
C GLU A 271 77.84 5.33 16.70
N TYR A 272 76.58 5.73 16.88
CA TYR A 272 75.40 5.01 16.37
C TYR A 272 74.77 5.67 15.13
N SER A 273 75.41 6.69 14.55
CA SER A 273 74.90 7.46 13.40
C SER A 273 74.52 6.59 12.20
N ARG A 274 75.28 5.54 11.91
CA ARG A 274 74.97 4.58 10.84
C ARG A 274 73.64 3.85 11.11
N ILE A 275 73.49 3.25 12.29
CA ILE A 275 72.29 2.51 12.71
C ILE A 275 71.07 3.43 12.66
N LYS A 276 71.23 4.66 13.18
CA LYS A 276 70.20 5.70 13.16
C LYS A 276 69.71 6.00 11.75
N ASN A 277 70.63 6.30 10.84
CA ASN A 277 70.28 6.70 9.47
C ASN A 277 69.62 5.54 8.70
N GLU A 278 70.09 4.31 8.90
CA GLU A 278 69.50 3.13 8.27
C GLU A 278 68.06 2.87 8.75
N LEU A 279 67.83 2.93 10.07
CA LEU A 279 66.51 2.71 10.65
C LEU A 279 65.53 3.82 10.27
N GLN A 280 65.96 5.08 10.21
CA GLN A 280 65.14 6.20 9.75
C GLN A 280 64.72 6.03 8.28
N SER A 281 65.67 5.73 7.39
CA SER A 281 65.36 5.51 5.97
C SER A 281 64.37 4.37 5.74
N LYS A 282 64.47 3.31 6.55
CA LYS A 282 63.54 2.18 6.57
C LYS A 282 62.11 2.60 6.97
N ILE A 283 61.96 3.44 8.00
CA ILE A 283 60.66 4.01 8.40
C ILE A 283 60.07 4.84 7.26
N ASP A 284 60.86 5.76 6.70
CA ASP A 284 60.41 6.68 5.65
C ASP A 284 59.90 5.92 4.41
N LYS A 285 60.58 4.82 4.06
CA LYS A 285 60.17 3.94 2.96
C LYS A 285 58.83 3.25 3.24
N ILE A 286 58.65 2.67 4.43
CA ILE A 286 57.38 2.03 4.81
C ILE A 286 56.25 3.06 4.83
N GLU A 287 56.50 4.26 5.36
CA GLU A 287 55.51 5.33 5.41
C GLU A 287 55.04 5.72 4.00
N ALA A 288 55.96 5.86 3.06
CA ALA A 288 55.62 6.09 1.65
C ALA A 288 54.78 4.94 1.06
N GLU A 289 55.09 3.68 1.36
CA GLU A 289 54.32 2.51 0.91
C GLU A 289 52.91 2.46 1.54
N VAL A 290 52.76 2.82 2.81
CA VAL A 290 51.46 2.86 3.51
C VAL A 290 50.59 4.03 3.02
N ILE A 291 51.20 5.18 2.71
CA ILE A 291 50.49 6.37 2.17
C ILE A 291 50.04 6.15 0.72
N SER A 292 50.89 5.54 -0.10
CA SER A 292 50.63 5.33 -1.54
C SER A 292 49.66 4.18 -1.84
N SER A 293 49.30 3.37 -0.85
CA SER A 293 48.42 2.21 -1.01
C SER A 293 47.06 2.43 -0.35
N ALA A 294 46.03 1.77 -0.88
CA ALA A 294 44.79 1.57 -0.14
C ALA A 294 45.08 0.63 1.03
N ALA A 295 45.40 1.18 2.19
CA ALA A 295 45.91 0.43 3.33
C ALA A 295 44.94 -0.70 3.75
N THR A 296 45.33 -1.93 3.46
CA THR A 296 44.65 -3.14 3.93
C THR A 296 45.13 -3.51 5.32
N ARG A 297 44.34 -4.33 6.01
CA ARG A 297 44.72 -4.86 7.33
C ARG A 297 46.03 -5.65 7.25
N GLU A 298 46.16 -6.51 6.25
CA GLU A 298 47.32 -7.38 6.02
C GLU A 298 48.59 -6.56 5.78
N LEU A 299 48.49 -5.52 4.94
CA LEU A 299 49.62 -4.62 4.68
C LEU A 299 50.06 -3.93 5.97
N LEU A 300 49.13 -3.33 6.73
CA LEU A 300 49.46 -2.63 7.98
C LEU A 300 50.12 -3.55 9.02
N LEU A 301 49.61 -4.78 9.18
CA LEU A 301 50.19 -5.77 10.08
C LEU A 301 51.57 -6.24 9.61
N GLN A 302 51.76 -6.45 8.31
CA GLN A 302 53.06 -6.79 7.73
C GLN A 302 54.08 -5.68 8.01
N LYS A 303 53.72 -4.41 7.75
CA LYS A 303 54.61 -3.27 7.97
C LYS A 303 54.93 -3.04 9.44
N ALA A 304 53.98 -3.27 10.35
CA ALA A 304 54.25 -3.29 11.79
C ALA A 304 55.27 -4.37 12.18
N ALA A 305 55.17 -5.57 11.59
CA ALA A 305 56.13 -6.66 11.85
C ALA A 305 57.53 -6.36 11.28
N GLU A 306 57.62 -5.81 10.06
CA GLU A 306 58.88 -5.38 9.44
C GLU A 306 59.59 -4.33 10.31
N LEU A 307 58.86 -3.32 10.80
CA LEU A 307 59.41 -2.29 11.70
C LEU A 307 59.95 -2.90 13.01
N ASN A 308 59.22 -3.81 13.64
CA ASN A 308 59.69 -4.48 14.86
C ASN A 308 60.94 -5.32 14.63
N GLN A 309 61.03 -6.03 13.50
CA GLN A 309 62.25 -6.80 13.16
C GLN A 309 63.47 -5.89 12.98
N TRP A 310 63.29 -4.73 12.34
CA TRP A 310 64.37 -3.77 12.17
C TRP A 310 64.77 -3.11 13.48
N LEU A 311 63.81 -2.84 14.38
CA LEU A 311 64.10 -2.36 15.73
C LEU A 311 64.97 -3.36 16.50
N LEU A 312 64.60 -4.64 16.53
CA LEU A 312 65.39 -5.69 17.20
C LEU A 312 66.80 -5.82 16.61
N SER A 313 66.92 -5.69 15.30
CA SER A 313 68.22 -5.71 14.62
C SER A 313 69.09 -4.52 15.04
N ALA A 314 68.51 -3.31 15.09
CA ALA A 314 69.19 -2.11 15.54
C ALA A 314 69.59 -2.18 17.02
N GLU A 315 68.75 -2.75 17.88
CA GLU A 315 69.05 -3.01 19.29
C GLU A 315 70.26 -3.92 19.46
N THR A 316 70.31 -5.00 18.67
CA THR A 316 71.41 -5.96 18.67
C THR A 316 72.71 -5.32 18.17
N GLU A 317 72.66 -4.60 17.04
CA GLU A 317 73.83 -3.93 16.47
C GLU A 317 74.37 -2.84 17.40
N ARG A 318 73.48 -2.07 18.06
CA ARG A 318 73.88 -1.10 19.08
C ARG A 318 74.58 -1.80 20.24
N ALA A 319 74.03 -2.91 20.75
CA ALA A 319 74.62 -3.65 21.86
C ALA A 319 76.04 -4.15 21.50
N LEU A 320 76.23 -4.71 20.30
CA LEU A 320 77.55 -5.13 19.80
C LEU A 320 78.52 -3.95 19.65
N THR A 321 78.03 -2.81 19.14
CA THR A 321 78.84 -1.59 18.98
C THR A 321 79.29 -1.02 20.32
N SER A 322 78.43 -1.10 21.34
CA SER A 322 78.74 -0.70 22.71
C SER A 322 79.76 -1.62 23.40
N TYR A 323 79.94 -2.85 22.88
CA TYR A 323 80.79 -3.89 23.47
C TYR A 323 82.18 -3.98 22.84
N LYS A 324 82.66 -2.98 22.09
CA LYS A 324 84.05 -2.97 21.59
C LYS A 324 85.00 -3.11 22.78
N PRO A 325 85.70 -4.25 22.96
CA PRO A 325 86.68 -4.41 24.02
C PRO A 325 87.80 -3.43 23.75
N GLY A 326 88.29 -2.77 24.80
CA GLY A 326 89.38 -1.81 24.69
C GLY A 326 90.59 -2.40 23.97
N ASN A 327 91.14 -1.60 23.04
CA ASN A 327 92.56 -1.62 22.74
C ASN A 327 93.35 -1.17 23.97
#